data_AF-A0A831XNP3-F1
#
_entry.id   AF-A0A831XNP3-F1
#
_cell.length_a   1.000
_cell.length_b   1.000
_cell.length_c   1.000
_cell.angle_alpha   90.00
_cell.angle_beta   90.00
_cell.angle_gamma   90.00
#
_symmetry.space_group_name_H-M   'P 1'
#
loop_
_entity.id
_entity.type
_entity.pdbx_description
1 polymer ?
#
loop_
_entity_poly.entity_id
_entity_poly.type
_entity_poly.pdbx_seq_one_letter_code
_entity_poly.pdbx_strand_id
1 'polypeptide(L)' 'RELQAFLRERLYQHPEVLRERRKAEMVLEGLFATYVGHPEILPKEVQGRIPEEGLERAVCDYLAGMTDRFALEAYRRLFP' A
#
# COMPACT_ATOMS: atom_id res chain seq x y z
N ARG A 1 28.70 -1.64 -9.68
CA ARG A 1 28.34 -0.78 -8.52
C ARG A 1 28.13 0.69 -8.93
N GLU A 2 28.84 1.19 -9.93
CA GLU A 2 28.68 2.58 -10.44
C GLU A 2 27.28 2.89 -10.98
N LEU A 3 26.67 1.97 -11.76
CA LEU A 3 25.31 2.16 -12.29
C LEU A 3 24.25 2.34 -11.19
N GLN A 4 24.33 1.58 -10.10
CA GLN A 4 23.39 1.69 -8.99
C GLN A 4 23.53 3.04 -8.26
N ALA A 5 24.75 3.53 -8.09
CA ALA A 5 25.00 4.85 -7.49
C ALA A 5 24.50 5.97 -8.39
N PHE A 6 24.76 5.89 -9.70
CA PHE A 6 24.27 6.83 -10.70
C PHE A 6 22.74 6.90 -10.73
N LEU A 7 22.05 5.75 -10.77
CA LEU A 7 20.59 5.69 -10.75
C LEU A 7 20.01 6.19 -9.42
N ARG A 8 20.69 5.94 -8.30
CA ARG A 8 20.27 6.45 -7.00
C ARG A 8 20.25 7.98 -6.99
N GLU A 9 21.32 8.61 -7.45
CA GLU A 9 21.46 10.07 -7.45
C GLU A 9 20.54 10.73 -8.50
N ARG A 10 20.47 10.17 -9.71
CA ARG A 10 19.83 10.82 -10.85
C ARG A 10 18.37 10.43 -11.09
N LEU A 11 17.93 9.27 -10.59
CA LEU A 11 16.58 8.77 -10.80
C LEU A 11 15.79 8.65 -9.49
N TYR A 12 16.26 7.84 -8.54
CA TYR A 12 15.48 7.54 -7.33
C TYR A 12 15.36 8.71 -6.35
N GLN A 13 16.35 9.61 -6.33
CA GLN A 13 16.35 10.83 -5.50
C GLN A 13 15.81 12.06 -6.24
N HIS A 14 15.31 11.90 -7.47
CA HIS A 14 14.72 13.00 -8.20
C HIS A 14 13.46 13.53 -7.46
N PRO A 15 13.27 14.84 -7.31
CA PRO A 15 12.17 15.42 -6.54
C PRO A 15 10.78 14.90 -6.93
N GLU A 16 10.55 14.64 -8.23
CA GLU A 16 9.28 14.09 -8.71
C GLU A 16 9.06 12.64 -8.25
N VAL A 17 10.11 11.82 -8.29
CA VAL A 17 10.04 10.42 -7.82
C VAL A 17 9.79 10.39 -6.31
N LEU A 18 10.46 11.26 -5.55
CA LEU A 18 10.23 11.39 -4.11
C LEU A 18 8.81 11.86 -3.80
N ARG A 19 8.24 12.76 -4.61
CA ARG A 19 6.85 13.23 -4.43
C ARG A 19 5.85 12.10 -4.67
N GLU A 20 5.99 11.34 -5.76
CA GLU A 20 5.08 10.22 -6.03
C GLU A 20 5.25 9.11 -4.98
N ARG A 21 6.47 8.86 -4.50
CA ARG A 21 6.73 7.93 -3.39
C ARG A 21 5.99 8.32 -2.12
N ARG A 22 6.05 9.61 -1.71
CA ARG A 22 5.34 10.09 -0.52
C ARG A 22 3.83 9.89 -0.62
N LYS A 23 3.25 10.10 -1.81
CA LYS A 23 1.82 9.84 -2.04
C LYS A 23 1.49 8.36 -1.89
N ALA A 24 2.34 7.48 -2.43
CA ALA A 24 2.16 6.04 -2.31
C ALA A 24 2.25 5.58 -0.83
N GLU A 25 3.22 6.12 -0.08
CA GLU A 25 3.35 5.87 1.37
C GLU A 25 2.06 6.27 2.11
N MET A 26 1.55 7.49 1.88
CA MET A 26 0.29 7.95 2.49
C MET A 26 -0.90 7.05 2.16
N VAL A 27 -1.00 6.61 0.90
CA VAL A 27 -2.09 5.73 0.44
C VAL A 27 -2.04 4.39 1.17
N LEU A 28 -0.87 3.76 1.23
CA LEU A 28 -0.69 2.46 1.88
C LEU A 28 -0.92 2.55 3.39
N GLU A 29 -0.40 3.58 4.05
CA GLU A 29 -0.60 3.82 5.48
C GLU A 29 -2.09 3.99 5.81
N GLY A 30 -2.81 4.82 5.05
CA GLY A 30 -4.24 5.04 5.26
C GLY A 30 -5.08 3.80 5.02
N LEU A 31 -4.80 3.04 3.95
CA LEU A 31 -5.49 1.79 3.67
C LEU A 31 -5.23 0.76 4.78
N PHE A 32 -3.97 0.57 5.17
CA PHE A 32 -3.59 -0.38 6.21
C PHE A 32 -4.30 -0.06 7.54
N ALA A 33 -4.20 1.19 8.00
CA ALA A 33 -4.84 1.64 9.23
C ALA A 33 -6.36 1.43 9.19
N THR A 34 -7.00 1.72 8.06
CA THR A 34 -8.46 1.56 7.91
C THR A 34 -8.86 0.10 7.95
N TYR A 35 -8.18 -0.78 7.22
CA TYR A 35 -8.53 -2.21 7.20
C TYR A 35 -8.24 -2.92 8.52
N VAL A 36 -7.20 -2.52 9.25
CA VAL A 36 -6.94 -3.04 10.60
C VAL A 36 -7.96 -2.51 11.61
N GLY A 37 -8.35 -1.23 11.51
CA GLY A 37 -9.37 -0.65 12.39
C GLY A 37 -10.79 -1.14 12.12
N HIS A 38 -11.06 -1.52 10.87
CA HIS A 38 -12.38 -1.92 10.37
C HIS A 38 -12.28 -3.18 9.50
N PRO A 39 -11.89 -4.35 10.05
CA PRO A 39 -11.73 -5.58 9.27
C PRO A 39 -13.02 -6.03 8.56
N GLU A 40 -14.19 -5.59 9.01
CA GLU A 40 -15.48 -5.86 8.40
C GLU A 40 -15.62 -5.35 6.96
N ILE A 41 -14.86 -4.33 6.57
CA ILE A 41 -14.91 -3.73 5.22
C ILE A 41 -14.00 -4.45 4.21
N LEU A 42 -13.12 -5.35 4.68
CA LEU A 42 -12.29 -6.18 3.81
C LEU A 42 -13.17 -7.12 2.97
N PRO A 43 -12.69 -7.59 1.80
CA PRO A 43 -13.36 -8.68 1.09
C PRO A 43 -13.51 -9.93 1.96
N LYS A 44 -14.56 -10.72 1.73
CA LYS A 44 -14.87 -11.89 2.57
C LYS A 44 -13.78 -12.96 2.49
N GLU A 45 -13.12 -13.06 1.35
CA GLU A 45 -11.98 -13.95 1.11
C GLU A 45 -10.79 -13.58 2.00
N VAL A 46 -10.56 -12.27 2.21
CA VAL A 46 -9.50 -11.78 3.10
C VAL A 46 -9.90 -11.95 4.56
N GLN A 47 -11.15 -11.65 4.91
CA GLN A 47 -11.68 -11.89 6.26
C GLN A 47 -11.53 -13.37 6.67
N GLY A 48 -11.74 -14.29 5.73
CA GLY A 48 -11.60 -15.73 5.97
C GLY A 48 -10.17 -16.18 6.30
N ARG A 49 -9.15 -15.41 5.92
CA ARG A 49 -7.73 -15.69 6.21
C ARG A 49 -7.29 -15.20 7.59
N ILE A 50 -8.02 -14.24 8.19
CA ILE A 50 -7.67 -13.62 9.48
C ILE A 50 -7.47 -14.64 10.61
N PRO A 51 -8.34 -15.66 10.79
CA PRO A 51 -8.18 -16.63 11.89
C PRO A 51 -6.88 -17.44 11.83
N GLU A 52 -6.34 -17.67 10.63
CA GLU A 52 -5.14 -18.49 10.42
C GLU A 52 -3.87 -17.65 10.35
N GLU A 53 -3.94 -16.49 9.69
CA GLU A 53 -2.76 -15.66 9.39
C GLU A 53 -2.56 -14.49 10.37
N GLY A 54 -3.61 -14.10 11.08
CA GLY A 54 -3.68 -12.85 11.84
C GLY A 54 -4.12 -11.67 10.97
N LEU A 55 -4.71 -10.65 11.62
CA LEU A 55 -5.34 -9.51 10.96
C LEU A 55 -4.33 -8.70 10.13
N GLU A 56 -3.22 -8.30 10.74
CA GLU A 56 -2.22 -7.44 10.12
C GLU A 56 -1.54 -8.13 8.93
N ARG A 57 -1.32 -9.45 9.02
CA ARG A 57 -0.78 -10.25 7.92
C ARG A 57 -1.77 -10.34 6.77
N ALA A 58 -3.03 -10.69 7.05
CA ALA A 58 -4.06 -10.78 6.01
C ALA A 58 -4.25 -9.43 5.28
N VAL A 59 -4.21 -8.31 6.00
CA VAL A 59 -4.26 -6.96 5.41
C VAL A 59 -3.01 -6.66 4.59
N CYS A 60 -1.81 -6.94 5.10
CA CYS A 60 -0.55 -6.77 4.36
C CYS A 60 -0.56 -7.52 3.02
N ASP A 61 -0.98 -8.79 3.04
CA ASP A 61 -1.01 -9.63 1.84
C ASP A 61 -2.06 -9.14 0.86
N TYR A 62 -3.22 -8.67 1.35
CA TYR A 62 -4.24 -8.07 0.51
C TYR A 62 -3.74 -6.79 -0.17
N LEU A 63 -3.07 -5.89 0.56
CA LEU A 63 -2.48 -4.67 0.02
C LEU A 63 -1.36 -4.97 -0.98
N ALA A 64 -0.49 -5.93 -0.67
CA ALA A 64 0.59 -6.35 -1.57
C ALA A 64 0.08 -6.97 -2.88
N GLY A 65 -1.13 -7.53 -2.87
CA GLY A 65 -1.82 -8.05 -4.06
C GLY A 65 -2.54 -6.98 -4.90
N MET A 66 -2.61 -5.73 -4.45
CA MET A 66 -3.26 -4.65 -5.20
C MET A 66 -2.38 -4.16 -6.36
N THR A 67 -3.03 -3.78 -7.46
CA THR A 67 -2.39 -2.91 -8.46
C THR A 67 -2.44 -1.46 -7.99
N ASP A 68 -1.49 -0.63 -8.43
CA ASP A 68 -1.45 0.80 -8.11
C ASP A 68 -2.80 1.50 -8.35
N ARG A 69 -3.45 1.20 -9.49
CA ARG A 69 -4.76 1.75 -9.84
C ARG A 69 -5.82 1.35 -8.84
N PHE A 70 -5.86 0.09 -8.45
CA PHE A 70 -6.84 -0.42 -7.48
C PHE A 70 -6.62 0.19 -6.09
N ALA A 71 -5.37 0.28 -5.62
CA ALA A 71 -5.05 0.89 -4.34
C ALA A 71 -5.49 2.37 -4.29
N LEU A 72 -5.25 3.13 -5.37
CA LEU A 72 -5.70 4.52 -5.47
C LEU A 72 -7.23 4.66 -5.51
N GLU A 73 -7.93 3.78 -6.22
CA GLU A 73 -9.40 3.74 -6.25
C GLU A 73 -9.98 3.40 -4.87
N ALA A 74 -9.42 2.40 -4.18
CA ALA A 74 -9.81 2.02 -2.83
C ALA A 74 -9.60 3.17 -1.84
N TYR A 75 -8.43 3.84 -1.90
CA TYR A 75 -8.13 4.98 -1.04
C TYR A 75 -9.11 6.13 -1.26
N ARG A 76 -9.38 6.52 -2.51
CA ARG A 76 -10.37 7.58 -2.82
C ARG A 76 -11.77 7.25 -2.33
N ARG A 77 -12.15 5.97 -2.33
CA ARG A 77 -13.47 5.54 -1.83
C ARG A 77 -13.57 5.66 -0.31
N LEU A 78 -12.47 5.41 0.40
CA LEU A 78 -12.41 5.45 1.86
C LEU A 78 -12.15 6.86 2.42
N PHE A 79 -11.51 7.73 1.62
CA PHE A 79 -11.14 9.09 1.98
C PHE A 79 -11.62 10.09 0.89
N PRO A 80 -12.90 10.50 0.91
CA PRO A 80 -13.47 11.47 -0.03
C PRO A 80 -12.91 12.90 0.10
#